data_AF-A0A7L4KHX9-F1
#
_entry.id   AF-A0A7L4KHX9-F1
#
_cell.length_a   1.000
_cell.length_b   1.000
_cell.length_c   1.000
_cell.angle_alpha   90.00
_cell.angle_beta   90.00
_cell.angle_gamma   90.00
#
_symmetry.space_group_name_H-M   'P 1'
#
loop_
_entity.id
_entity.type
_entity.pdbx_description
1 polymer ?
#
loop_
_entity_poly.entity_id
_entity_poly.type
_entity_poly.pdbx_seq_one_letter_code
_entity_poly.pdbx_strand_id
1 'polypeptide(L)' 'SYVTQLYYKISRIDWDYEADPTRIKGIHYGPDIAQPIDIDSSAHSRCFLSDYLWSLVPTEW' A
#
# COMPACT_ATOMS: atom_id res chain seq x y z
N SER A 1 -6.59 -14.25 6.97
CA SER A 1 -7.62 -14.08 8.02
C SER A 1 -8.62 -13.01 7.57
N TYR A 2 -9.78 -12.87 8.21
CA TYR A 2 -10.80 -11.85 7.87
C TYR A 2 -10.23 -10.42 7.83
N VAL A 3 -9.35 -10.09 8.79
CA VAL A 3 -8.75 -8.75 8.92
C VAL A 3 -7.89 -8.42 7.69
N THR A 4 -7.05 -9.34 7.22
CA THR A 4 -6.24 -9.14 6.01
C THR A 4 -7.11 -8.90 4.78
N GLN A 5 -8.21 -9.65 4.64
CA GLN A 5 -9.15 -9.47 3.53
C GLN A 5 -9.87 -8.13 3.59
N LEU A 6 -10.18 -7.64 4.80
CA LEU A 6 -10.77 -6.31 4.97
C LEU A 6 -9.79 -5.20 4.57
N TYR A 7 -8.54 -5.28 5.01
CA TYR A 7 -7.51 -4.32 4.59
C TYR A 7 -7.34 -4.32 3.07
N TYR A 8 -7.27 -5.49 2.44
CA TYR A 8 -7.20 -5.59 0.98
C TYR A 8 -8.43 -5.00 0.28
N LYS A 9 -9.64 -5.21 0.81
CA LYS A 9 -10.86 -4.62 0.22
C LYS A 9 -10.84 -3.09 0.25
N ILE A 10 -10.24 -2.50 1.29
CA ILE A 10 -10.16 -1.04 1.46
C ILE A 10 -9.01 -0.47 0.63
N SER A 11 -7.79 -0.98 0.82
CA SER A 11 -6.59 -0.39 0.21
C SER A 11 -6.32 -0.89 -1.18
N ARG A 12 -6.80 -2.09 -1.54
CA ARG A 12 -6.46 -2.79 -2.79
C ARG A 12 -4.96 -3.00 -2.98
N ILE A 13 -4.19 -3.05 -1.89
CA ILE A 13 -2.75 -3.28 -1.93
C ILE A 13 -2.45 -4.75 -1.62
N ASP A 14 -1.71 -5.39 -2.50
CA ASP A 14 -1.06 -6.67 -2.25
C ASP A 14 0.43 -6.44 -1.95
N TRP A 15 0.93 -6.97 -0.84
CA TRP A 15 2.27 -6.70 -0.34
C TRP A 15 3.25 -7.81 -0.72
N ASP A 16 4.49 -7.44 -1.04
CA ASP A 16 5.59 -8.38 -1.25
C ASP A 16 6.12 -8.87 0.10
N TYR A 17 5.75 -10.10 0.48
CA TYR A 17 6.13 -10.71 1.75
C TYR A 17 7.58 -11.21 1.81
N GLU A 18 8.27 -11.23 0.67
CA GLU A 18 9.69 -11.61 0.58
C GLU A 18 10.62 -10.39 0.61
N ALA A 19 10.05 -9.17 0.66
CA ALA A 19 10.82 -7.93 0.73
C ALA A 19 11.47 -7.72 2.10
N ASP A 20 12.55 -6.93 2.11
CA ASP A 20 13.19 -6.48 3.35
C ASP A 20 12.21 -5.68 4.23
N PRO A 21 12.21 -5.82 5.57
CA PRO A 21 11.26 -5.12 6.45
C PRO A 21 11.30 -3.59 6.35
N THR A 22 12.44 -3.02 5.93
CA THR A 22 12.57 -1.58 5.72
C THR A 22 12.02 -1.13 4.36
N ARG A 23 11.64 -2.07 3.49
CA ARG A 23 11.13 -1.80 2.15
C ARG A 23 9.63 -2.06 2.09
N ILE A 24 8.87 -0.98 1.92
CA ILE A 24 7.42 -1.05 1.68
C ILE A 24 7.24 -1.34 0.19
N LYS A 25 6.95 -2.60 -0.14
CA LYS A 25 6.88 -3.07 -1.52
C LYS A 25 5.60 -3.85 -1.79
N GLY A 26 4.92 -3.54 -2.89
CA GLY A 26 3.64 -4.18 -3.23
C GLY A 26 3.07 -3.68 -4.55
N ILE A 27 1.82 -4.02 -4.82
CA ILE A 27 1.06 -3.59 -6.00
C ILE A 27 -0.29 -3.05 -5.54
N HIS A 28 -0.64 -1.85 -6.00
CA HIS A 28 -1.95 -1.24 -5.80
C HIS A 28 -2.87 -1.52 -7.00
N TYR A 29 -4.04 -2.14 -6.74
CA TYR A 29 -5.05 -2.49 -7.73
C TYR A 29 -6.26 -1.55 -7.67
N GLY A 30 -6.08 -0.35 -8.24
CA GLY A 30 -7.15 0.62 -8.47
C GLY A 30 -8.10 0.23 -9.63
N PRO A 31 -9.03 1.12 -10.02
CA PRO A 31 -9.86 0.94 -11.21
C PRO A 31 -9.07 0.98 -12.52
N ASP A 32 -7.87 1.57 -12.50
CA ASP A 32 -6.96 1.70 -13.62
C ASP A 32 -5.90 0.58 -13.65
N ILE A 33 -4.84 0.77 -14.45
CA ILE A 33 -3.68 -0.12 -14.52
C ILE A 33 -3.03 -0.23 -13.13
N ALA A 34 -2.79 -1.45 -12.68
CA ALA A 34 -2.13 -1.73 -11.41
C ALA A 34 -0.76 -1.01 -11.31
N GLN A 35 -0.50 -0.37 -10.18
CA GLN A 35 0.70 0.44 -9.96
C GLN A 35 1.62 -0.22 -8.93
N PRO A 36 2.94 -0.29 -9.17
CA PRO A 36 3.88 -0.79 -8.18
C PRO A 36 4.10 0.22 -7.06
N ILE A 37 4.28 -0.29 -5.84
CA ILE A 37 4.75 0.44 -4.67
C ILE A 37 6.13 -0.11 -4.35
N ASP A 38 7.13 0.77 -4.21
CA ASP A 38 8.48 0.39 -3.80
C ASP A 38 9.18 1.56 -3.12
N ILE A 39 9.19 1.55 -1.78
CA ILE A 39 9.63 2.68 -0.95
C ILE A 39 10.57 2.18 0.16
N ASP A 40 11.70 2.87 0.33
CA ASP A 40 12.55 2.71 1.52
C ASP A 40 11.93 3.49 2.70
N SER A 41 11.35 2.75 3.65
CA SER A 41 10.69 3.34 4.82
C SER A 41 11.65 4.04 5.78
N SER A 42 12.96 3.76 5.72
CA SER A 42 13.96 4.41 6.58
C SER A 42 14.19 5.87 6.20
N ALA A 43 13.88 6.25 4.96
CA ALA A 43 14.03 7.60 4.43
C ALA A 43 12.83 8.52 4.74
N HIS A 44 11.76 8.00 5.33
CA HIS A 44 10.49 8.72 5.49
C HIS A 44 9.90 8.62 6.89
N SER A 45 9.10 9.62 7.27
CA SER A 45 8.35 9.55 8.52
C SER A 45 7.15 8.61 8.40
N ARG A 46 6.71 8.02 9.51
CA ARG A 46 5.52 7.14 9.54
C ARG A 46 4.24 7.86 9.10
N CYS A 47 4.10 9.15 9.41
CA CYS A 47 2.95 9.94 8.98
C CYS A 47 2.95 10.09 7.46
N PHE A 48 4.08 10.50 6.88
CA PHE A 48 4.21 10.62 5.42
C PHE A 48 3.88 9.31 4.71
N LEU A 49 4.40 8.18 5.19
CA LEU A 49 4.13 6.88 4.59
C LEU A 49 2.64 6.51 4.66
N SER A 50 1.99 6.79 5.79
CA SER A 50 0.55 6.55 5.95
C SER A 50 -0.26 7.43 5.00
N ASP A 51 0.04 8.73 4.96
CA ASP A 51 -0.64 9.71 4.11
C ASP A 51 -0.47 9.37 2.63
N TYR A 52 0.75 8.98 2.22
CA TYR A 52 1.04 8.54 0.86
C TYR A 52 0.22 7.30 0.48
N LEU A 53 0.22 6.25 1.30
CA LEU A 53 -0.52 5.03 0.99
C LEU A 53 -2.02 5.28 0.92
N TRP A 54 -2.56 6.14 1.78
CA TRP A 54 -3.97 6.53 1.72
C TRP A 54 -4.30 7.40 0.52
N SER A 55 -3.35 8.19 0.01
CA SER A 55 -3.57 8.97 -1.22
C SER A 55 -3.76 8.11 -2.47
N LEU A 56 -3.36 6.84 -2.43
CA LEU A 56 -3.61 5.88 -3.52
C LEU A 56 -5.07 5.39 -3.57
N VAL A 57 -5.78 5.46 -2.44
CA VAL A 57 -7.16 4.98 -2.33
C VAL A 57 -8.11 6.05 -2.87
N PRO A 58 -8.90 5.78 -3.92
CA PRO A 58 -9.85 6.75 -4.45
C PRO A 58 -10.89 7.17 -3.40
N THR A 59 -11.23 8.46 -3.38
CA THR A 59 -12.22 9.04 -2.45
C THR A 59 -13.55 9.37 -3.13
N GLU A 60 -13.71 9.00 -4.40
CA GLU A 60 -14.97 9.12 -5.14
C GLU A 60 -16.00 8.09 -4.61
N TRP A 61 -17.27 8.49 -4.52
CA TRP A 61 -18.38 7.71 -3.95
C TRP A 61 -19.34 7.20 -5.01
#